data_AF-A0A0S8FR64-F1
#
_entry.id   AF-A0A0S8FR64-F1
#
_cell.length_a   1.000
_cell.length_b   1.000
_cell.length_c   1.000
_cell.angle_alpha   90.00
_cell.angle_beta   90.00
_cell.angle_gamma   90.00
#
_symmetry.space_group_name_H-M   'P 1'
#
loop_
_entity.id
_entity.type
_entity.pdbx_description
1 polymer ?
#
loop_
_entity_poly.entity_id
_entity_poly.type
_entity_poly.pdbx_seq_one_letter_code
_entity_poly.pdbx_strand_id
1 'polypeptide(L)'
;NTGITSLCVMAFLAKGCTPGTSPHGEVVNRGIDFVLGSRQENGTLVGPGRSHGPMYSHAIATLLLSEVSGMVDAERQERIDAVLPEALRIILAAQQVEKLQSSRGGWRYQTDSADSDISCTGWPLMALRSARNSGADVPAQSIDYALEFVMRCRTGDGGFAYMPGQGPGPARTGVGLLCLELCGRHRDEAALAAGEWLLRHPPEHHGQQWYYYSIYYCSHGMFQLGDEYWEPFAERMYEALLKNQRPDGSWPPGSAGREGECYATAMSILAMSVPYCQLPIYQR
;
A
#
# COMPACT_ATOMS: atom_id res chain seq x y z
N ASN A 1 13.61 5.50 7.98
CA ASN A 1 12.93 5.38 6.66
C ASN A 1 11.46 5.63 6.88
N THR A 2 10.87 6.68 6.30
CA THR A 2 9.48 7.09 6.56
C THR A 2 8.44 6.07 6.08
N GLY A 3 8.66 5.42 4.93
CA GLY A 3 7.75 4.39 4.43
C GLY A 3 7.66 3.18 5.37
N ILE A 4 8.80 2.66 5.82
CA ILE A 4 8.82 1.52 6.76
C ILE A 4 8.21 1.92 8.11
N THR A 5 8.58 3.08 8.66
CA THR A 5 7.96 3.58 9.90
C THR A 5 6.43 3.66 9.76
N SER A 6 5.95 4.13 8.61
CA SER A 6 4.51 4.26 8.34
C SER A 6 3.80 2.90 8.28
N LEU A 7 4.41 1.90 7.65
CA LEU A 7 3.90 0.52 7.67
C LEU A 7 3.84 -0.03 9.09
N CYS A 8 4.87 0.20 9.91
CA CYS A 8 4.88 -0.24 11.30
C CYS A 8 3.76 0.43 12.12
N VAL A 9 3.55 1.73 11.95
CA VAL A 9 2.46 2.44 12.64
C VAL A 9 1.11 1.89 12.20
N MET A 10 0.88 1.72 10.90
CA MET A 10 -0.35 1.11 10.39
C MET A 10 -0.55 -0.32 10.92
N ALA A 11 0.52 -1.10 11.14
CA ALA A 11 0.41 -2.44 11.72
C ALA A 11 -0.09 -2.41 13.18
N PHE A 12 0.31 -1.40 13.97
CA PHE A 12 -0.26 -1.17 15.30
C PHE A 12 -1.75 -0.79 15.20
N LEU A 13 -2.10 0.15 14.32
CA LEU A 13 -3.49 0.59 14.11
C LEU A 13 -4.39 -0.58 13.68
N ALA A 14 -3.90 -1.44 12.78
CA ALA A 14 -4.57 -2.66 12.32
C ALA A 14 -4.92 -3.65 13.45
N LYS A 15 -4.22 -3.58 14.59
CA LYS A 15 -4.49 -4.37 15.80
C LYS A 15 -5.29 -3.61 16.86
N GLY A 16 -5.83 -2.44 16.52
CA GLY A 16 -6.60 -1.59 17.42
C GLY A 16 -5.75 -0.75 18.38
N CYS A 17 -4.44 -0.63 18.13
CA CYS A 17 -3.59 0.26 18.94
C CYS A 17 -3.72 1.69 18.43
N THR A 18 -4.63 2.46 19.04
CA THR A 18 -4.90 3.86 18.70
C THR A 18 -3.86 4.82 19.29
N PRO A 19 -3.63 5.99 18.65
CA PRO A 19 -2.77 7.05 19.18
C PRO A 19 -3.17 7.47 20.61
N GLY A 20 -2.18 7.65 21.50
CA GLY A 20 -2.35 8.18 22.87
C GLY A 20 -3.16 7.35 23.88
N THR A 21 -3.84 6.27 23.48
CA THR A 21 -4.88 5.62 24.31
C THR A 21 -4.67 4.11 24.52
N SER A 22 -3.91 3.44 23.65
CA SER A 22 -3.58 2.02 23.78
C SER A 22 -2.24 1.78 24.50
N PRO A 23 -1.90 0.55 24.94
CA PRO A 23 -0.57 0.26 25.53
C PRO A 23 0.62 0.66 24.65
N HIS A 24 0.40 0.72 23.33
CA HIS A 24 1.39 1.17 22.35
C HIS A 24 1.07 2.54 21.75
N GLY A 25 0.12 3.29 22.32
CA GLY A 25 -0.34 4.59 21.80
C GLY A 25 0.79 5.62 21.72
N GLU A 26 1.71 5.62 22.68
CA GLU A 26 2.90 6.48 22.62
C GLU A 26 3.93 6.04 21.59
N VAL A 27 4.01 4.73 21.28
CA VAL A 27 4.83 4.23 20.17
C VAL A 27 4.27 4.74 18.84
N VAL A 28 2.94 4.67 18.69
CA VAL A 28 2.20 5.19 17.53
C VAL A 28 2.42 6.69 17.37
N ASN A 29 2.25 7.48 18.45
CA ASN A 29 2.49 8.92 18.45
C ASN A 29 3.90 9.26 17.97
N ARG A 30 4.94 8.62 18.53
CA ARG A 30 6.32 8.85 18.08
C ARG A 30 6.55 8.51 16.62
N GLY A 31 5.88 7.48 16.10
CA GLY A 31 5.94 7.11 14.68
C GLY A 31 5.32 8.19 13.78
N ILE A 32 4.14 8.70 14.15
CA ILE A 32 3.46 9.80 13.45
C ILE A 32 4.33 11.07 13.51
N ASP A 33 4.86 11.40 14.68
CA ASP A 33 5.71 12.57 14.90
C ASP A 33 7.00 12.50 14.07
N PHE A 34 7.60 11.32 13.95
CA PHE A 34 8.75 11.09 13.08
C PHE A 34 8.41 11.33 11.60
N VAL A 35 7.25 10.87 11.13
CA VAL A 35 6.82 11.08 9.74
C VAL A 35 6.58 12.55 9.46
N LEU A 36 5.85 13.25 10.33
CA LEU A 36 5.62 14.69 10.23
C LEU A 36 6.93 15.49 10.27
N GLY A 37 7.86 15.11 11.16
CA GLY A 37 9.18 15.73 11.28
C GLY A 37 10.17 15.36 10.15
N SER A 38 9.82 14.42 9.28
CA SER A 38 10.66 14.00 8.14
C SER A 38 10.34 14.76 6.85
N ARG A 39 9.41 15.72 6.89
CA ARG A 39 9.07 16.58 5.76
C ARG A 39 10.31 17.36 5.29
N GLN A 40 10.59 17.25 3.99
CA GLN A 40 11.68 17.96 3.32
C GLN A 40 11.25 19.36 2.87
N GLU A 41 12.20 20.21 2.49
CA GLU A 41 11.92 21.56 1.96
C GLU A 41 11.02 21.55 0.72
N ASN A 42 11.14 20.52 -0.12
CA ASN A 42 10.29 20.32 -1.30
C ASN A 42 8.90 19.73 -0.97
N GLY A 43 8.54 19.62 0.31
CA GLY A 43 7.27 19.08 0.80
C GLY A 43 7.20 17.54 0.85
N THR A 44 8.18 16.81 0.31
CA THR A 44 8.14 15.34 0.32
C THR A 44 8.32 14.77 1.72
N LEU A 45 7.63 13.66 2.01
CA LEU A 45 7.68 12.94 3.29
C LEU A 45 8.75 11.83 3.24
N VAL A 46 9.99 12.23 2.98
CA VAL A 46 11.12 11.32 2.84
C VAL A 46 12.12 11.60 3.97
N GLY A 47 12.25 10.65 4.90
CA GLY A 47 13.19 10.78 6.01
C GLY A 47 14.65 10.87 5.59
N PRO A 48 15.55 11.25 6.51
CA PRO A 48 16.97 11.45 6.21
C PRO A 48 17.64 10.18 5.68
N GLY A 49 18.43 10.32 4.61
CA GLY A 49 19.14 9.23 3.92
C GLY A 49 18.76 9.08 2.44
N ARG A 50 19.59 8.38 1.65
CA ARG A 50 19.28 8.10 0.24
C ARG A 50 18.20 7.01 0.16
N SER A 51 17.00 7.37 -0.29
CA SER A 51 15.99 6.40 -0.73
C SER A 51 16.16 6.14 -2.23
N HIS A 52 16.23 4.88 -2.66
CA HIS A 52 16.21 4.51 -4.08
C HIS A 52 14.81 4.72 -4.72
N GLY A 53 13.77 4.92 -3.89
CA GLY A 53 12.41 5.19 -4.33
C GLY A 53 11.71 6.14 -3.36
N PRO A 54 12.02 7.45 -3.37
CA PRO A 54 11.38 8.44 -2.52
C PRO A 54 9.86 8.46 -2.68
N MET A 55 9.33 8.16 -3.87
CA MET A 55 7.89 8.11 -4.11
C MET A 55 7.18 7.02 -3.28
N TYR A 56 7.81 5.86 -3.05
CA TYR A 56 7.26 4.83 -2.17
C TYR A 56 7.11 5.36 -0.75
N SER A 57 8.20 5.89 -0.19
CA SER A 57 8.22 6.42 1.16
C SER A 57 7.20 7.55 1.32
N HIS A 58 7.11 8.44 0.34
CA HIS A 58 6.19 9.55 0.35
C HIS A 58 4.73 9.11 0.29
N ALA A 59 4.38 8.20 -0.62
CA ALA A 59 3.01 7.71 -0.78
C ALA A 59 2.53 6.92 0.45
N ILE A 60 3.38 6.03 0.99
CA ILE A 60 3.06 5.26 2.19
C ILE A 60 2.92 6.17 3.41
N ALA A 61 3.78 7.19 3.56
CA ALA A 61 3.65 8.18 4.62
C ALA A 61 2.38 9.02 4.48
N THR A 62 2.01 9.40 3.26
CA THR A 62 0.77 10.14 2.98
C THR A 62 -0.46 9.28 3.33
N LEU A 63 -0.44 7.99 2.99
CA LEU A 63 -1.46 7.03 3.40
C LEU A 63 -1.58 6.98 4.92
N LEU A 64 -0.47 6.83 5.66
CA LEU A 64 -0.50 6.86 7.13
C LEU A 64 -1.17 8.13 7.65
N LEU A 65 -0.71 9.31 7.22
CA LEU A 65 -1.23 10.59 7.73
C LEU A 65 -2.72 10.74 7.45
N SER A 66 -3.19 10.21 6.32
CA SER A 66 -4.61 10.14 6.00
C SER A 66 -5.39 9.19 6.93
N GLU A 67 -4.85 8.00 7.21
CA GLU A 67 -5.50 7.01 8.08
C GLU A 67 -5.58 7.45 9.55
N VAL A 68 -4.61 8.23 10.04
CA VAL A 68 -4.61 8.73 11.44
C VAL A 68 -5.29 10.08 11.60
N SER A 69 -5.66 10.75 10.50
CA SER A 69 -6.39 12.02 10.55
C SER A 69 -7.74 11.81 11.23
N GLY A 70 -8.04 12.64 12.23
CA GLY A 70 -9.23 12.51 13.08
C GLY A 70 -9.07 11.52 14.25
N MET A 71 -7.95 10.81 14.37
CA MET A 71 -7.68 9.88 15.49
C MET A 71 -6.68 10.44 16.52
N VAL A 72 -5.95 11.49 16.17
CA VAL A 72 -4.88 12.09 17.00
C VAL A 72 -5.40 13.23 17.86
N ASP A 73 -4.56 13.73 18.78
CA ASP A 73 -4.87 14.95 19.53
C ASP A 73 -4.85 16.21 18.66
N ALA A 74 -5.38 17.32 19.19
CA ALA A 74 -5.56 18.56 18.44
C ALA A 74 -4.24 19.12 17.88
N GLU A 75 -3.14 19.03 18.63
CA GLU A 75 -1.83 19.53 18.20
C GLU A 75 -1.29 18.73 16.99
N ARG A 76 -1.38 17.40 17.04
CA ARG A 76 -0.99 16.59 15.87
C ARG A 76 -1.95 16.76 14.72
N GLN A 77 -3.25 16.92 14.98
CA GLN A 77 -4.23 17.17 13.93
C GLN A 77 -3.88 18.44 13.15
N GLU A 78 -3.56 19.54 13.83
CA GLU A 78 -3.14 20.79 13.18
C GLU A 78 -1.90 20.61 12.31
N ARG A 79 -0.93 19.81 12.78
CA ARG A 79 0.27 19.46 11.99
C ARG A 79 -0.08 18.60 10.76
N ILE A 80 -1.02 17.67 10.88
CA ILE A 80 -1.50 16.85 9.76
C ILE A 80 -2.22 17.73 8.75
N ASP A 81 -3.11 18.61 9.19
CA ASP A 81 -3.88 19.51 8.33
C ASP A 81 -2.97 20.44 7.51
N ALA A 82 -1.82 20.84 8.07
CA ALA A 82 -0.81 21.63 7.36
C ALA A 82 0.05 20.82 6.36
N VAL A 83 0.18 19.51 6.54
CA VAL A 83 1.12 18.66 5.78
C VAL A 83 0.42 17.81 4.72
N LEU A 84 -0.73 17.22 5.05
CA LEU A 84 -1.44 16.26 4.22
C LEU A 84 -1.89 16.84 2.86
N PRO A 85 -2.46 18.06 2.77
CA PRO A 85 -2.87 18.64 1.48
C PRO A 85 -1.69 18.82 0.51
N GLU A 86 -0.53 19.23 1.01
CA GLU A 86 0.66 19.40 0.18
C GLU A 86 1.23 18.06 -0.27
N ALA A 87 1.25 17.06 0.61
CA ALA A 87 1.68 15.71 0.26
C ALA A 87 0.80 15.09 -0.85
N LEU A 88 -0.53 15.28 -0.75
CA LEU A 88 -1.46 14.87 -1.80
C LEU A 88 -1.19 15.62 -3.12
N ARG A 89 -0.91 16.92 -3.06
CA ARG A 89 -0.56 17.72 -4.25
C ARG A 89 0.69 17.21 -4.94
N ILE A 90 1.71 16.76 -4.20
CA ILE A 90 2.92 16.16 -4.78
C ILE A 90 2.58 14.84 -5.48
N ILE A 91 1.76 13.98 -4.87
CA ILE A 91 1.27 12.77 -5.52
C ILE A 91 0.55 13.09 -6.84
N LEU A 92 -0.38 14.04 -6.83
CA LEU A 92 -1.13 14.45 -8.02
C LEU A 92 -0.22 15.05 -9.10
N ALA A 93 0.74 15.90 -8.71
CA ALA A 93 1.71 16.49 -9.63
C ALA A 93 2.61 15.42 -10.28
N ALA A 94 3.08 14.43 -9.52
CA ALA A 94 3.88 13.33 -10.04
C ALA A 94 3.10 12.47 -11.07
N GLN A 95 1.77 12.38 -10.94
CA GLN A 95 0.92 11.72 -11.93
C GLN A 95 0.92 12.46 -13.26
N GLN A 96 0.93 13.80 -13.21
CA GLN A 96 0.80 14.70 -14.36
C GLN A 96 2.08 14.95 -15.16
N VAL A 97 3.23 14.45 -14.69
CA VAL A 97 4.48 14.44 -15.47
C VAL A 97 4.20 13.89 -16.87
N GLU A 98 4.83 14.48 -17.89
CA GLU A 98 4.69 14.02 -19.28
C GLU A 98 5.26 12.61 -19.43
N LYS A 99 4.42 11.67 -19.89
CA LYS A 99 4.74 10.24 -20.01
C LYS A 99 4.28 9.69 -21.35
N LEU A 100 4.96 8.65 -21.83
CA LEU A 100 4.48 7.83 -22.94
C LEU A 100 3.07 7.30 -22.64
N GLN A 101 2.26 7.07 -23.68
CA GLN A 101 0.87 6.61 -23.54
C GLN A 101 0.73 5.38 -22.63
N SER A 102 1.66 4.42 -22.73
CA SER A 102 1.68 3.22 -21.89
C SER A 102 1.82 3.52 -20.40
N SER A 103 2.48 4.62 -20.04
CA SER A 103 2.81 4.99 -18.65
C SER A 103 1.92 6.10 -18.07
N ARG A 104 1.10 6.78 -18.89
CA ARG A 104 0.22 7.86 -18.40
C ARG A 104 -0.68 7.38 -17.26
N GLY A 105 -0.96 8.23 -16.28
CA GLY A 105 -1.83 7.91 -15.14
C GLY A 105 -1.17 7.12 -14.01
N GLY A 106 0.00 6.51 -14.23
CA GLY A 106 0.76 5.81 -13.20
C GLY A 106 1.84 6.67 -12.53
N TRP A 107 2.55 6.03 -11.59
CA TRP A 107 3.68 6.58 -10.85
C TRP A 107 4.91 5.66 -10.91
N ARG A 108 6.05 6.24 -10.58
CA ARG A 108 7.34 5.56 -10.44
C ARG A 108 8.11 6.16 -9.26
N TYR A 109 9.35 5.71 -9.09
CA TYR A 109 10.18 5.89 -7.91
C TYR A 109 10.58 7.32 -7.59
N GLN A 110 10.63 8.22 -8.59
CA GLN A 110 10.87 9.65 -8.40
C GLN A 110 9.59 10.45 -8.67
N THR A 111 9.49 11.64 -8.08
CA THR A 111 8.33 12.53 -8.27
C THR A 111 8.24 13.11 -9.68
N ASP A 112 9.33 13.06 -10.45
CA ASP A 112 9.48 13.59 -11.81
C ASP A 112 9.67 12.48 -12.86
N SER A 113 9.40 11.22 -12.52
CA SER A 113 9.62 10.10 -13.44
C SER A 113 8.70 10.16 -14.66
N ALA A 114 9.28 9.96 -15.85
CA ALA A 114 8.59 9.93 -17.14
C ALA A 114 8.08 8.52 -17.55
N ASP A 115 8.23 7.51 -16.68
CA ASP A 115 7.68 6.16 -16.81
C ASP A 115 6.79 5.81 -15.61
N SER A 116 6.24 4.59 -15.59
CA SER A 116 5.37 4.11 -14.50
C SER A 116 5.42 2.59 -14.38
N ASP A 117 5.18 2.09 -13.17
CA ASP A 117 4.87 0.67 -12.94
C ASP A 117 3.70 0.49 -11.98
N ILE A 118 3.12 -0.71 -12.01
CA ILE A 118 1.99 -1.04 -11.15
C ILE A 118 2.38 -1.05 -9.66
N SER A 119 3.61 -1.46 -9.33
CA SER A 119 4.01 -1.67 -7.93
C SER A 119 4.14 -0.36 -7.14
N CYS A 120 4.63 0.69 -7.81
CA CYS A 120 4.70 2.03 -7.28
C CYS A 120 3.31 2.66 -7.31
N THR A 121 2.56 2.50 -8.40
CA THR A 121 1.21 3.09 -8.59
C THR A 121 0.20 2.68 -7.51
N GLY A 122 0.28 1.47 -6.96
CA GLY A 122 -0.63 1.02 -5.90
C GLY A 122 -0.62 1.93 -4.65
N TRP A 123 0.54 2.44 -4.23
CA TRP A 123 0.65 3.23 -3.01
C TRP A 123 0.05 4.65 -3.13
N PRO A 124 0.37 5.45 -4.17
CA PRO A 124 -0.31 6.72 -4.43
C PRO A 124 -1.82 6.56 -4.56
N LEU A 125 -2.29 5.51 -5.25
CA LEU A 125 -3.72 5.26 -5.40
C LEU A 125 -4.40 4.99 -4.04
N MET A 126 -3.80 4.15 -3.19
CA MET A 126 -4.32 3.93 -1.83
C MET A 126 -4.29 5.22 -1.00
N ALA A 127 -3.22 6.03 -1.09
CA ALA A 127 -3.13 7.30 -0.36
C ALA A 127 -4.21 8.30 -0.80
N LEU A 128 -4.42 8.45 -2.11
CA LEU A 128 -5.48 9.29 -2.68
C LEU A 128 -6.87 8.78 -2.27
N ARG A 129 -7.08 7.46 -2.28
CA ARG A 129 -8.35 6.85 -1.86
C ARG A 129 -8.64 7.05 -0.38
N SER A 130 -7.66 6.80 0.49
CA SER A 130 -7.75 7.06 1.92
C SER A 130 -8.07 8.53 2.19
N ALA A 131 -7.37 9.46 1.55
CA ALA A 131 -7.62 10.89 1.75
C ALA A 131 -9.04 11.31 1.34
N ARG A 132 -9.54 10.75 0.24
CA ARG A 132 -10.92 10.96 -0.20
C ARG A 132 -11.94 10.41 0.81
N ASN A 133 -11.66 9.26 1.41
CA ASN A 133 -12.52 8.69 2.47
C ASN A 133 -12.56 9.59 3.71
N SER A 134 -11.45 10.29 4.00
CA SER A 134 -11.34 11.29 5.06
C SER A 134 -11.84 12.69 4.67
N GLY A 135 -12.49 12.84 3.50
CA GLY A 135 -13.14 14.08 3.07
C GLY A 135 -12.28 15.04 2.25
N ALA A 136 -11.06 14.66 1.85
CA ALA A 136 -10.21 15.50 0.99
C ALA A 136 -10.77 15.58 -0.45
N ASP A 137 -10.63 16.75 -1.08
CA ASP A 137 -11.03 16.99 -2.47
C ASP A 137 -10.02 16.39 -3.46
N VAL A 138 -10.03 15.07 -3.56
CA VAL A 138 -9.22 14.32 -4.52
C VAL A 138 -9.96 14.23 -5.86
N PRO A 139 -9.37 14.71 -6.97
CA PRO A 139 -10.03 14.69 -8.27
C PRO A 139 -10.37 13.26 -8.72
N ALA A 140 -11.64 13.01 -9.06
CA ALA A 140 -12.09 11.69 -9.55
C ALA A 140 -11.30 11.23 -10.78
N GLN A 141 -11.00 12.15 -11.70
CA GLN A 141 -10.18 11.88 -12.89
C GLN A 141 -8.80 11.30 -12.58
N SER A 142 -8.18 11.69 -11.46
CA SER A 142 -6.87 11.13 -11.09
C SER A 142 -6.96 9.66 -10.74
N ILE A 143 -8.07 9.21 -10.14
CA ILE A 143 -8.33 7.80 -9.89
C ILE A 143 -8.60 7.06 -11.21
N ASP A 144 -9.41 7.65 -12.11
CA ASP A 144 -9.72 7.07 -13.41
C ASP A 144 -8.43 6.84 -14.25
N TYR A 145 -7.55 7.84 -14.34
CA TYR A 145 -6.28 7.71 -15.04
C TYR A 145 -5.37 6.63 -14.44
N ALA A 146 -5.38 6.49 -13.11
CA ALA A 146 -4.62 5.44 -12.44
C ALA A 146 -5.18 4.04 -12.77
N LEU A 147 -6.50 3.88 -12.79
CA LEU A 147 -7.15 2.64 -13.19
C LEU A 147 -6.89 2.29 -14.66
N GLU A 148 -6.89 3.27 -15.55
CA GLU A 148 -6.51 3.04 -16.95
C GLU A 148 -5.08 2.51 -17.07
N PHE A 149 -4.13 3.05 -16.28
CA PHE A 149 -2.77 2.55 -16.25
C PHE A 149 -2.68 1.12 -15.70
N VAL A 150 -3.38 0.85 -14.60
CA VAL A 150 -3.48 -0.50 -14.03
C VAL A 150 -4.01 -1.49 -15.06
N MET A 151 -5.07 -1.12 -15.80
CA MET A 151 -5.63 -1.95 -16.86
C MET A 151 -4.69 -2.18 -18.04
N ARG A 152 -3.85 -1.21 -18.39
CA ARG A 152 -2.78 -1.42 -19.40
C ARG A 152 -1.75 -2.44 -18.95
N CYS A 153 -1.65 -2.72 -17.65
CA CYS A 153 -0.78 -3.76 -17.11
C CYS A 153 -1.46 -5.14 -17.05
N ARG A 154 -2.77 -5.27 -17.30
CA ARG A 154 -3.47 -6.56 -17.32
C ARG A 154 -2.96 -7.42 -18.47
N THR A 155 -2.73 -8.70 -18.20
CA THR A 155 -2.31 -9.71 -19.18
C THR A 155 -3.50 -10.55 -19.64
N GLY A 156 -3.38 -11.18 -20.80
CA GLY A 156 -4.48 -11.94 -21.42
C GLY A 156 -4.94 -13.16 -20.61
N ASP A 157 -4.13 -13.65 -19.68
CA ASP A 157 -4.43 -14.77 -18.78
C ASP A 157 -5.11 -14.34 -17.46
N GLY A 158 -5.39 -13.04 -17.29
CA GLY A 158 -6.07 -12.49 -16.11
C GLY A 158 -5.14 -11.93 -15.02
N GLY A 159 -3.83 -12.12 -15.15
CA GLY A 159 -2.84 -11.54 -14.25
C GLY A 159 -2.55 -10.07 -14.55
N PHE A 160 -1.63 -9.49 -13.77
CA PHE A 160 -1.07 -8.16 -14.05
C PHE A 160 0.45 -8.20 -14.09
N ALA A 161 0.99 -7.49 -15.07
CA ALA A 161 2.40 -7.32 -15.30
C ALA A 161 2.96 -6.11 -14.56
N TYR A 162 4.29 -6.04 -14.44
CA TYR A 162 4.96 -4.93 -13.77
C TYR A 162 4.86 -3.62 -14.57
N MET A 163 5.02 -3.71 -15.89
CA MET A 163 4.74 -2.66 -16.86
C MET A 163 3.95 -3.26 -18.03
N PRO A 164 3.20 -2.45 -18.80
CA PRO A 164 2.47 -2.94 -19.98
C PRO A 164 3.36 -3.74 -20.93
N GLY A 165 2.85 -4.87 -21.41
CA GLY A 165 3.56 -5.75 -22.35
C GLY A 165 4.56 -6.75 -21.72
N GLN A 166 4.64 -6.83 -20.39
CA GLN A 166 5.43 -7.85 -19.69
C GLN A 166 4.55 -9.03 -19.22
N GLY A 167 5.17 -10.04 -18.61
CA GLY A 167 4.48 -11.18 -18.01
C GLY A 167 3.90 -10.87 -16.62
N PRO A 168 2.88 -11.62 -16.19
CA PRO A 168 2.23 -11.40 -14.90
C PRO A 168 3.03 -11.97 -13.73
N GLY A 169 2.67 -11.57 -12.51
CA GLY A 169 3.20 -12.17 -11.28
C GLY A 169 2.36 -11.83 -10.06
N PRO A 170 2.39 -12.64 -8.99
CA PRO A 170 1.44 -12.54 -7.86
C PRO A 170 1.45 -11.16 -7.19
N ALA A 171 2.63 -10.59 -6.94
CA ALA A 171 2.76 -9.22 -6.43
C ALA A 171 1.95 -8.21 -7.25
N ARG A 172 2.08 -8.27 -8.58
CA ARG A 172 1.52 -7.28 -9.50
C ARG A 172 0.02 -7.54 -9.68
N THR A 173 -0.37 -8.80 -9.79
CA THR A 173 -1.78 -9.22 -9.83
C THR A 173 -2.52 -8.79 -8.56
N GLY A 174 -1.92 -8.96 -7.38
CA GLY A 174 -2.50 -8.47 -6.12
C GLY A 174 -2.68 -6.95 -6.08
N VAL A 175 -1.71 -6.18 -6.58
CA VAL A 175 -1.84 -4.71 -6.68
C VAL A 175 -2.95 -4.33 -7.65
N GLY A 176 -2.97 -4.95 -8.83
CA GLY A 176 -4.01 -4.69 -9.84
C GLY A 176 -5.40 -4.97 -9.29
N LEU A 177 -5.58 -6.14 -8.65
CA LEU A 177 -6.82 -6.51 -8.00
C LEU A 177 -7.25 -5.48 -6.94
N LEU A 178 -6.35 -5.14 -6.02
CA LEU A 178 -6.67 -4.19 -4.96
C LEU A 178 -7.04 -2.82 -5.51
N CYS A 179 -6.33 -2.33 -6.52
CA CYS A 179 -6.64 -1.05 -7.16
C CYS A 179 -8.04 -1.05 -7.80
N LEU A 180 -8.42 -2.15 -8.47
CA LEU A 180 -9.76 -2.28 -9.05
C LEU A 180 -10.84 -2.24 -7.97
N GLU A 181 -10.69 -3.05 -6.93
CA GLU A 181 -11.65 -3.13 -5.82
C GLU A 181 -11.76 -1.80 -5.07
N LEU A 182 -10.65 -1.20 -4.63
CA LEU A 182 -10.70 0.04 -3.85
C LEU A 182 -11.28 1.23 -4.62
N CYS A 183 -11.23 1.21 -5.95
CA CYS A 183 -11.67 2.31 -6.80
C CYS A 183 -12.97 2.02 -7.56
N GLY A 184 -13.82 1.14 -7.02
CA GLY A 184 -15.21 1.00 -7.46
C GLY A 184 -15.43 0.06 -8.64
N ARG A 185 -14.40 -0.68 -9.08
CA ARG A 185 -14.52 -1.74 -10.09
C ARG A 185 -14.74 -3.10 -9.44
N HIS A 186 -15.64 -3.12 -8.46
CA HIS A 186 -15.92 -4.28 -7.62
C HIS A 186 -16.40 -5.48 -8.42
N ARG A 187 -15.69 -6.60 -8.27
CA ARG A 187 -16.04 -7.91 -8.85
C ARG A 187 -16.34 -7.84 -10.35
N ASP A 188 -15.70 -6.91 -11.07
CA ASP A 188 -15.80 -6.90 -12.52
C ASP A 188 -14.99 -8.05 -13.12
N GLU A 189 -15.11 -8.23 -14.44
CA GLU A 189 -14.42 -9.32 -15.14
C GLU A 189 -12.90 -9.33 -14.90
N ALA A 190 -12.27 -8.15 -14.78
CA ALA A 190 -10.83 -8.05 -14.55
C ALA A 190 -10.47 -8.40 -13.11
N ALA A 191 -11.25 -7.95 -12.13
CA ALA A 191 -11.05 -8.24 -10.71
C ALA A 191 -11.24 -9.74 -10.42
N LEU A 192 -12.32 -10.34 -10.94
CA LEU A 192 -12.57 -11.77 -10.81
C LEU A 192 -11.46 -12.59 -11.48
N ALA A 193 -11.05 -12.23 -12.70
CA ALA A 193 -9.95 -12.92 -13.38
C ALA A 193 -8.63 -12.84 -12.60
N ALA A 194 -8.35 -11.71 -11.94
CA ALA A 194 -7.18 -11.56 -11.08
C ALA A 194 -7.25 -12.43 -9.82
N GLY A 195 -8.43 -12.50 -9.18
CA GLY A 195 -8.67 -13.39 -8.03
C GLY A 195 -8.46 -14.86 -8.40
N GLU A 196 -9.05 -15.31 -9.51
CA GLU A 196 -8.85 -16.66 -10.05
C GLU A 196 -7.38 -16.95 -10.39
N TRP A 197 -6.69 -15.95 -10.95
CA TRP A 197 -5.26 -16.08 -11.25
C TRP A 197 -4.43 -16.25 -9.97
N LEU A 198 -4.74 -15.51 -8.91
CA LEU A 198 -4.06 -15.59 -7.60
C LEU A 198 -4.33 -16.89 -6.85
N LEU A 199 -5.52 -17.49 -6.98
CA LEU A 199 -5.80 -18.81 -6.42
C LEU A 199 -4.96 -19.92 -7.07
N ARG A 200 -4.69 -19.78 -8.38
CA ARG A 200 -3.82 -20.70 -9.15
C ARG A 200 -2.34 -20.42 -8.96
N HIS A 201 -1.95 -19.17 -8.73
CA HIS A 201 -0.56 -18.73 -8.61
C HIS A 201 -0.34 -17.86 -7.36
N PRO A 202 -0.57 -18.40 -6.15
CA PRO A 202 -0.41 -17.63 -4.92
C PRO A 202 1.06 -17.29 -4.67
N PRO A 203 1.38 -16.32 -3.80
CA PRO A 203 2.73 -16.19 -3.25
C PRO A 203 3.07 -17.46 -2.44
N GLU A 204 4.03 -18.27 -2.89
CA GLU A 204 4.14 -19.67 -2.44
C GLU A 204 5.06 -19.88 -1.24
N HIS A 205 6.18 -19.14 -1.15
CA HIS A 205 7.18 -19.44 -0.13
C HIS A 205 8.03 -18.25 0.31
N HIS A 206 8.39 -18.28 1.59
CA HIS A 206 9.40 -17.40 2.17
C HIS A 206 10.73 -17.54 1.42
N GLY A 207 11.17 -16.46 0.76
CA GLY A 207 12.34 -16.46 -0.13
C GLY A 207 12.02 -16.12 -1.59
N GLN A 208 10.74 -16.24 -2.00
CA GLN A 208 10.27 -15.71 -3.28
C GLN A 208 10.51 -14.19 -3.32
N GLN A 209 10.87 -13.69 -4.51
CA GLN A 209 11.06 -12.27 -4.72
C GLN A 209 9.78 -11.49 -4.37
N TRP A 210 9.91 -10.44 -3.55
CA TRP A 210 8.79 -9.59 -3.12
C TRP A 210 7.71 -10.34 -2.32
N TYR A 211 8.07 -11.38 -1.56
CA TYR A 211 7.11 -12.22 -0.84
C TYR A 211 6.16 -11.42 0.08
N TYR A 212 6.70 -10.64 1.04
CA TYR A 212 5.87 -9.88 1.98
C TYR A 212 5.02 -8.81 1.29
N TYR A 213 5.58 -8.16 0.25
CA TYR A 213 4.85 -7.25 -0.61
C TYR A 213 3.66 -7.94 -1.29
N SER A 214 3.89 -9.13 -1.86
CA SER A 214 2.86 -9.91 -2.54
C SER A 214 1.75 -10.32 -1.58
N ILE A 215 2.12 -10.86 -0.42
CA ILE A 215 1.18 -11.31 0.60
C ILE A 215 0.27 -10.16 1.05
N TYR A 216 0.82 -8.97 1.32
CA TYR A 216 0.02 -7.80 1.67
C TYR A 216 -1.02 -7.43 0.61
N TYR A 217 -0.60 -7.19 -0.63
CA TYR A 217 -1.52 -6.77 -1.69
C TYR A 217 -2.53 -7.86 -2.04
N CYS A 218 -2.11 -9.11 -2.11
CA CYS A 218 -3.00 -10.24 -2.38
C CYS A 218 -4.02 -10.41 -1.24
N SER A 219 -3.60 -10.34 0.02
CA SER A 219 -4.52 -10.46 1.16
C SER A 219 -5.63 -9.41 1.10
N HIS A 220 -5.26 -8.16 0.84
CA HIS A 220 -6.22 -7.08 0.79
C HIS A 220 -7.15 -7.21 -0.43
N GLY A 221 -6.60 -7.45 -1.63
CA GLY A 221 -7.42 -7.64 -2.83
C GLY A 221 -8.37 -8.83 -2.74
N MET A 222 -7.89 -9.99 -2.25
CA MET A 222 -8.69 -11.20 -2.09
C MET A 222 -9.77 -11.02 -1.00
N PHE A 223 -9.47 -10.28 0.07
CA PHE A 223 -10.47 -9.92 1.06
C PHE A 223 -11.57 -9.03 0.49
N GLN A 224 -11.22 -8.05 -0.35
CA GLN A 224 -12.21 -7.16 -0.96
C GLN A 224 -13.12 -7.88 -1.97
N LEU A 225 -12.60 -8.88 -2.69
CA LEU A 225 -13.41 -9.72 -3.59
C LEU A 225 -14.53 -10.49 -2.88
N GLY A 226 -14.33 -10.85 -1.62
CA GLY A 226 -15.30 -11.58 -0.80
C GLY A 226 -14.84 -12.98 -0.41
N ASP A 227 -15.68 -13.63 0.40
CA ASP A 227 -15.26 -14.77 1.21
C ASP A 227 -14.87 -15.99 0.36
N GLU A 228 -15.48 -16.16 -0.82
CA GLU A 228 -15.15 -17.23 -1.77
C GLU A 228 -13.69 -17.19 -2.26
N TYR A 229 -13.09 -15.99 -2.30
CA TYR A 229 -11.69 -15.77 -2.67
C TYR A 229 -10.81 -15.68 -1.42
N TRP A 230 -11.30 -14.98 -0.39
CA TRP A 230 -10.58 -14.77 0.85
C TRP A 230 -10.27 -16.07 1.58
N GLU A 231 -11.25 -16.94 1.83
CA GLU A 231 -11.07 -18.15 2.65
C GLU A 231 -9.92 -19.05 2.15
N PRO A 232 -9.90 -19.50 0.88
CA PRO A 232 -8.82 -20.35 0.38
C PRO A 232 -7.47 -19.63 0.32
N PHE A 233 -7.45 -18.31 0.11
CA PHE A 233 -6.21 -17.53 0.13
C PHE A 233 -5.68 -17.38 1.57
N ALA A 234 -6.56 -17.05 2.51
CA ALA A 234 -6.24 -16.77 3.90
C ALA A 234 -5.70 -17.99 4.61
N GLU A 235 -6.29 -19.17 4.40
CA GLU A 235 -5.79 -20.43 4.95
C GLU A 235 -4.30 -20.64 4.58
N ARG A 236 -3.98 -20.53 3.29
CA ARG A 236 -2.60 -20.65 2.78
C ARG A 236 -1.68 -19.56 3.34
N MET A 237 -2.15 -18.31 3.37
CA MET A 237 -1.40 -17.17 3.90
C MET A 237 -1.06 -17.36 5.38
N TYR A 238 -2.04 -17.73 6.21
CA TYR A 238 -1.83 -17.92 7.64
C TYR A 238 -0.87 -19.09 7.90
N GLU A 239 -1.03 -20.22 7.21
CA GLU A 239 -0.10 -21.35 7.32
C GLU A 239 1.34 -20.91 6.98
N ALA A 240 1.52 -20.23 5.84
CA ALA A 240 2.83 -19.81 5.39
C ALA A 240 3.48 -18.77 6.31
N LEU A 241 2.72 -17.78 6.79
CA LEU A 241 3.24 -16.76 7.70
C LEU A 241 3.57 -17.34 9.08
N LEU A 242 2.64 -18.09 9.71
CA LEU A 242 2.84 -18.62 11.07
C LEU A 242 4.01 -19.61 11.12
N LYS A 243 4.22 -20.40 10.06
CA LYS A 243 5.37 -21.31 9.95
C LYS A 243 6.72 -20.58 9.98
N ASN A 244 6.77 -19.32 9.54
CA ASN A 244 7.99 -18.51 9.47
C ASN A 244 8.08 -17.46 10.59
N GLN A 245 7.10 -17.38 11.49
CA GLN A 245 7.14 -16.46 12.62
C GLN A 245 8.23 -16.90 13.62
N ARG A 246 9.04 -15.95 14.07
CA ARG A 246 10.09 -16.19 15.07
C ARG A 246 9.52 -16.15 16.50
N PRO A 247 10.23 -16.70 17.49
CA PRO A 247 9.78 -16.69 18.90
C PRO A 247 9.56 -15.29 19.49
N ASP A 248 10.23 -14.27 18.97
CA ASP A 248 10.05 -12.86 19.36
C ASP A 248 8.84 -12.19 18.67
N GLY A 249 8.09 -12.94 17.88
CA GLY A 249 6.92 -12.49 17.13
C GLY A 249 7.24 -11.82 15.79
N SER A 250 8.52 -11.63 15.46
CA SER A 250 8.94 -11.01 14.19
C SER A 250 8.91 -12.00 13.02
N TRP A 251 8.98 -11.45 11.80
CA TRP A 251 9.17 -12.23 10.59
C TRP A 251 10.57 -12.01 10.01
N PRO A 252 11.26 -13.07 9.57
CA PRO A 252 12.58 -12.96 8.98
C PRO A 252 12.60 -12.05 7.74
N PRO A 253 13.71 -11.34 7.49
CA PRO A 253 13.95 -10.63 6.23
C PRO A 253 13.57 -11.46 4.99
N GLY A 254 12.94 -10.79 4.01
CA GLY A 254 12.52 -11.42 2.76
C GLY A 254 13.68 -11.78 1.83
N SER A 255 13.37 -12.02 0.56
CA SER A 255 14.34 -12.49 -0.44
C SER A 255 15.60 -11.61 -0.49
N ALA A 256 16.77 -12.26 -0.48
CA ALA A 256 18.09 -11.63 -0.57
C ALA A 256 18.47 -10.65 0.56
N GLY A 257 17.75 -10.65 1.71
CA GLY A 257 18.10 -9.84 2.88
C GLY A 257 18.01 -8.33 2.65
N ARG A 258 17.41 -7.91 1.51
CA ARG A 258 17.24 -6.49 1.15
C ARG A 258 16.11 -5.82 1.92
N GLU A 259 15.16 -6.61 2.40
CA GLU A 259 14.01 -6.19 3.18
C GLU A 259 14.31 -6.37 4.67
N GLY A 260 14.28 -5.29 5.45
CA GLY A 260 14.56 -5.35 6.89
C GLY A 260 13.44 -6.06 7.69
N GLU A 261 13.79 -6.56 8.87
CA GLU A 261 12.86 -7.26 9.77
C GLU A 261 11.60 -6.44 10.13
N CYS A 262 11.74 -5.13 10.36
CA CYS A 262 10.59 -4.25 10.60
C CYS A 262 9.60 -4.25 9.43
N TYR A 263 10.10 -4.27 8.20
CA TYR A 263 9.26 -4.31 7.00
C TYR A 263 8.53 -5.66 6.89
N ALA A 264 9.26 -6.76 7.02
CA ALA A 264 8.69 -8.10 6.98
C ALA A 264 7.59 -8.29 8.03
N THR A 265 7.86 -7.85 9.26
CA THR A 265 6.92 -7.94 10.39
C THR A 265 5.69 -7.07 10.16
N ALA A 266 5.87 -5.80 9.77
CA ALA A 266 4.74 -4.90 9.52
C ALA A 266 3.84 -5.42 8.39
N MET A 267 4.41 -5.83 7.26
CA MET A 267 3.65 -6.36 6.12
C MET A 267 2.90 -7.65 6.47
N SER A 268 3.50 -8.54 7.27
CA SER A 268 2.85 -9.77 7.74
C SER A 268 1.66 -9.47 8.65
N ILE A 269 1.81 -8.54 9.59
CA ILE A 269 0.71 -8.11 10.47
C ILE A 269 -0.40 -7.48 9.65
N LEU A 270 -0.07 -6.53 8.76
CA LEU A 270 -1.05 -5.85 7.91
C LEU A 270 -1.85 -6.85 7.08
N ALA A 271 -1.18 -7.80 6.43
CA ALA A 271 -1.83 -8.83 5.62
C ALA A 271 -2.80 -9.72 6.42
N MET A 272 -2.38 -10.15 7.61
CA MET A 272 -3.20 -10.98 8.50
C MET A 272 -4.36 -10.22 9.14
N SER A 273 -4.25 -8.89 9.23
CA SER A 273 -5.20 -8.03 9.94
C SER A 273 -6.32 -7.47 9.07
N VAL A 274 -6.27 -7.67 7.75
CA VAL A 274 -7.28 -7.16 6.81
C VAL A 274 -8.72 -7.46 7.28
N PRO A 275 -9.06 -8.68 7.76
CA PRO A 275 -10.43 -8.99 8.20
C PRO A 275 -10.91 -8.24 9.44
N TYR A 276 -10.00 -7.61 10.21
CA TYR A 276 -10.40 -6.82 11.37
C TYR A 276 -10.94 -5.45 10.99
N CYS A 277 -10.74 -4.99 9.74
CA CYS A 277 -11.21 -3.72 9.20
C CYS A 277 -10.94 -2.49 10.10
N GLN A 278 -9.83 -2.52 10.87
CA GLN A 278 -9.48 -1.46 11.82
C GLN A 278 -8.90 -0.23 11.13
N LEU A 279 -8.21 -0.42 10.01
CA LEU A 279 -7.78 0.68 9.16
C LEU A 279 -8.95 1.10 8.24
N PRO A 280 -9.31 2.39 8.18
CA PRO A 280 -10.34 2.89 7.26
C PRO A 280 -10.21 2.39 5.82
N ILE A 281 -8.98 2.27 5.30
CA ILE A 281 -8.75 1.78 3.93
C ILE A 281 -9.09 0.28 3.72
N TYR A 282 -9.30 -0.50 4.79
CA TYR A 282 -9.67 -1.92 4.73
C TYR A 282 -11.17 -2.19 4.75
N GLN A 283 -11.98 -1.14 4.91
CA GLN A 283 -13.43 -1.28 4.93
C GLN A 283 -13.95 -1.58 3.52
N ARG A 284 -14.93 -2.50 3.43
CA ARG A 284 -15.66 -2.86 2.21
C ARG A 284 -16.73 -1.82 1.90
#